data_AF-A0A7V2YXJ9-F1
#
_entry.id   AF-A0A7V2YXJ9-F1
#
_cell.length_a   1.000
_cell.length_b   1.000
_cell.length_c   1.000
_cell.angle_alpha   90.00
_cell.angle_beta   90.00
_cell.angle_gamma   90.00
#
_symmetry.space_group_name_H-M   'P 1'
#
loop_
_entity.id
_entity.type
_entity.pdbx_description
1 polymer ?
#
loop_
_entity_poly.entity_id
_entity_poly.type
_entity_poly.pdbx_seq_one_letter_code
_entity_poly.pdbx_strand_id
1 'polypeptide(L)'
;MMTKTPANEQYGILTDVTKCTGCEQCVAACKQYNGKREGRNMKRDLPRRWKTSIDDLSLTRYTTIVRRPGNHYVRKQCRHCVEPACVSACIVGALRKEPTGAVSDCFPKCIGCRYCMTACPFGIPRYDWSAPNPFMRKCNLCYQRIADGQSQPACTQACPEGATIFGKRGDLLKIARERLAAEPGKYVPKVYGESEVGGTCVLYVSDIPLDFLAWNAQAMDDTPLPERTWAAMKKVPTISLGMAGLMAGTWWVIGRRMKLQTGQQNADERGHTPTGTDDRGAQTD
;
A
#
# COMPACT_ATOMS: atom_id res chain seq x y z
N MET A 1 -12.63 -15.36 -2.22
CA MET A 1 -11.56 -15.01 -1.26
C MET A 1 -10.27 -15.58 -1.81
N MET A 2 -9.30 -14.74 -2.20
CA MET A 2 -8.00 -15.24 -2.67
C MET A 2 -7.35 -15.99 -1.50
N THR A 3 -7.08 -17.28 -1.68
CA THR A 3 -6.35 -18.10 -0.71
C THR A 3 -4.98 -17.45 -0.49
N LYS A 4 -4.78 -16.83 0.68
CA LYS A 4 -3.53 -16.15 1.04
C LYS A 4 -2.46 -17.23 1.16
N THR A 5 -1.56 -17.33 0.20
CA THR A 5 -0.37 -18.20 0.30
C THR A 5 0.31 -17.95 1.66
N PRO A 6 0.59 -19.01 2.45
CA PRO A 6 1.26 -18.87 3.74
C PRO A 6 2.51 -18.01 3.61
N ALA A 7 2.76 -17.13 4.58
CA ALA A 7 3.87 -16.18 4.51
C ALA A 7 5.22 -16.87 4.25
N ASN A 8 5.43 -18.07 4.79
CA ASN A 8 6.67 -18.83 4.64
C ASN A 8 6.89 -19.42 3.24
N GLU A 9 5.83 -19.60 2.46
CA GLU A 9 5.91 -20.09 1.08
C GLU A 9 6.10 -18.97 0.05
N GLN A 10 5.90 -17.72 0.47
CA GLN A 10 6.12 -16.54 -0.37
C GLN A 10 7.61 -16.37 -0.69
N TYR A 11 7.91 -15.88 -1.88
CA TYR A 11 9.27 -15.51 -2.26
C TYR A 11 9.73 -14.25 -1.53
N GLY A 12 11.02 -14.22 -1.22
CA GLY A 12 11.66 -13.16 -0.48
C GLY A 12 13.13 -12.97 -0.85
N ILE A 13 13.74 -11.97 -0.23
CA ILE A 13 15.17 -11.70 -0.33
C ILE A 13 15.75 -11.62 1.08
N LEU A 14 16.83 -12.32 1.36
CA LEU A 14 17.64 -12.11 2.57
C LEU A 14 18.87 -11.29 2.19
N THR A 15 19.10 -10.20 2.92
CA THR A 15 20.29 -9.35 2.78
C THR A 15 21.16 -9.46 4.02
N ASP A 16 22.42 -9.83 3.82
CA ASP A 16 23.46 -9.81 4.84
C ASP A 16 24.30 -8.55 4.67
N VAL A 17 24.11 -7.61 5.59
CA VAL A 17 24.77 -6.31 5.56
C VAL A 17 26.28 -6.45 5.72
N THR A 18 26.73 -7.45 6.48
CA THR A 18 28.16 -7.67 6.77
C THR A 18 28.97 -8.09 5.54
N LYS A 19 28.28 -8.61 4.50
CA LYS A 19 28.89 -9.03 3.23
C LYS A 19 28.81 -7.95 2.14
N CYS A 20 28.06 -6.87 2.37
CA CYS A 20 27.86 -5.88 1.32
C CYS A 20 29.06 -4.94 1.23
N THR A 21 29.66 -4.83 0.04
CA THR A 21 30.79 -3.92 -0.24
C THR A 21 30.37 -2.57 -0.83
N GLY A 22 29.05 -2.36 -1.02
CA GLY A 22 28.54 -1.12 -1.61
C GLY A 22 28.81 -0.94 -3.10
N CYS A 23 29.12 -2.01 -3.84
CA CYS A 23 29.47 -1.98 -5.27
C CYS A 23 28.37 -1.52 -6.23
N GLU A 24 27.13 -1.35 -5.75
CA GLU A 24 25.93 -0.92 -6.50
C GLU A 24 25.54 -1.74 -7.74
N GLN A 25 26.15 -2.92 -7.98
CA GLN A 25 25.77 -3.78 -9.11
C GLN A 25 24.29 -4.20 -9.07
N CYS A 26 23.76 -4.43 -7.87
CA CYS A 26 22.33 -4.71 -7.68
C CYS A 26 21.43 -3.54 -8.12
N VAL A 27 21.90 -2.30 -8.01
CA VAL A 27 21.18 -1.09 -8.45
C VAL A 27 21.24 -0.98 -9.97
N ALA A 28 22.42 -1.14 -10.57
CA ALA A 28 22.60 -1.12 -12.02
C ALA A 28 21.73 -2.18 -12.71
N ALA A 29 21.74 -3.42 -12.21
CA ALA A 29 20.90 -4.50 -12.74
C ALA A 29 19.40 -4.21 -12.59
N CYS A 30 18.98 -3.63 -11.46
CA CYS A 30 17.60 -3.22 -11.24
C CYS A 30 17.15 -2.14 -12.26
N LYS A 31 18.01 -1.15 -12.53
CA LYS A 31 17.77 -0.08 -13.51
C LYS A 31 17.68 -0.64 -14.92
N GLN A 32 18.60 -1.53 -15.28
CA GLN A 32 18.64 -2.14 -16.60
C GLN A 32 17.39 -2.99 -16.88
N TYR A 33 17.00 -3.86 -15.94
CA TYR A 33 15.83 -4.72 -16.10
C TYR A 33 14.53 -3.91 -16.16
N ASN A 34 14.29 -3.02 -15.19
CA ASN A 34 13.05 -2.26 -15.16
C ASN A 34 12.98 -1.20 -16.27
N GLY A 35 14.12 -0.67 -16.72
CA GLY A 35 14.16 0.25 -17.86
C GLY A 35 13.70 -0.42 -19.15
N LYS A 36 14.15 -1.66 -19.39
CA LYS A 36 13.66 -2.49 -20.50
C LYS A 36 12.16 -2.80 -20.36
N ARG A 37 11.73 -3.27 -19.18
CA ARG A 37 10.32 -3.60 -18.90
C ARG A 37 9.37 -2.43 -19.18
N GLU A 38 9.77 -1.22 -18.79
CA GLU A 38 8.92 -0.04 -18.88
C GLU A 38 9.10 0.73 -20.19
N GLY A 39 10.03 0.31 -21.07
CA GLY A 39 10.38 1.06 -22.28
C GLY A 39 10.98 2.45 -21.98
N ARG A 40 11.69 2.60 -20.85
CA ARG A 40 12.24 3.89 -20.40
C ARG A 40 13.74 3.84 -20.15
N ASN A 41 14.41 4.95 -20.44
CA ASN A 41 15.81 5.13 -20.10
C ASN A 41 15.93 5.50 -18.61
N MET A 42 16.21 4.50 -17.77
CA MET A 42 16.44 4.69 -16.33
C MET A 42 17.91 5.03 -16.00
N LYS A 43 18.76 5.40 -16.97
CA LYS A 43 20.20 5.65 -16.71
C LYS A 43 20.42 6.78 -15.70
N ARG A 44 19.71 7.91 -15.86
CA ARG A 44 19.82 9.05 -14.95
C ARG A 44 18.99 8.83 -13.69
N ASP A 45 19.60 9.05 -12.52
CA ASP A 45 18.85 9.09 -11.26
C ASP A 45 17.98 10.35 -11.23
N LEU A 46 16.70 10.16 -10.91
CA LEU A 46 15.71 11.24 -10.81
C LEU A 46 15.26 11.41 -9.35
N PRO A 47 16.15 11.90 -8.45
CA PRO A 47 15.79 12.14 -7.06
C PRO A 47 14.76 13.28 -6.95
N ARG A 48 14.21 13.48 -5.75
CA ARG A 48 13.36 14.66 -5.49
C ARG A 48 14.20 15.92 -5.64
N ARG A 49 13.58 17.03 -6.06
CA ARG A 49 14.23 18.34 -6.29
C ARG A 49 15.08 18.85 -5.11
N TRP A 50 14.72 18.45 -3.89
CA TRP A 50 15.37 18.83 -2.62
C TRP A 50 16.22 17.72 -1.99
N LYS A 51 16.50 16.61 -2.70
CA LYS A 51 17.41 15.57 -2.20
C LYS A 51 18.83 15.80 -2.71
N THR A 52 19.75 15.84 -1.75
CA THR A 52 21.16 16.14 -1.96
C THR A 52 22.04 14.88 -2.10
N SER A 53 21.52 13.67 -1.78
CA SER A 53 22.31 12.41 -1.81
C SER A 53 21.79 11.37 -2.80
N ILE A 54 22.73 10.65 -3.44
CA ILE A 54 22.50 9.53 -4.37
C ILE A 54 21.97 8.27 -3.66
N ASP A 55 22.16 8.19 -2.34
CA ASP A 55 21.81 7.03 -1.52
C ASP A 55 20.30 6.82 -1.33
N ASP A 56 19.45 7.63 -1.96
CA ASP A 56 18.00 7.52 -1.82
C ASP A 56 17.32 6.84 -3.01
N LEU A 57 16.15 6.27 -2.73
CA LEU A 57 15.25 5.77 -3.75
C LEU A 57 14.71 6.91 -4.61
N SER A 58 14.52 6.62 -5.88
CA SER A 58 14.04 7.57 -6.89
C SER A 58 13.10 6.89 -7.88
N LEU A 59 12.61 7.64 -8.87
CA LEU A 59 11.76 7.10 -9.94
C LEU A 59 12.48 6.15 -10.87
N THR A 60 13.80 6.25 -10.91
CA THR A 60 14.67 5.40 -11.73
C THR A 60 15.51 4.46 -10.87
N ARG A 61 15.53 4.64 -9.54
CA ARG A 61 16.33 3.86 -8.58
C ARG A 61 15.43 3.19 -7.55
N TYR A 62 14.92 1.99 -7.88
CA TYR A 62 13.97 1.22 -7.04
C TYR A 62 14.63 0.48 -5.86
N THR A 63 15.95 0.32 -5.93
CA THR A 63 16.81 -0.15 -4.85
C THR A 63 18.03 0.77 -4.80
N THR A 64 18.55 1.03 -3.62
CA THR A 64 19.72 1.89 -3.40
C THR A 64 20.59 1.30 -2.29
N ILE A 65 21.84 1.72 -2.21
CA ILE A 65 22.74 1.42 -1.09
C ILE A 65 22.82 2.66 -0.20
N VAL A 66 22.50 2.49 1.07
CA VAL A 66 22.64 3.51 2.12
C VAL A 66 23.98 3.29 2.80
N ARG A 67 24.86 4.30 2.71
CA ARG A 67 26.18 4.27 3.35
C ARG A 67 26.07 4.73 4.80
N ARG A 68 26.67 3.97 5.71
CA ARG A 68 26.74 4.29 7.15
C ARG A 68 28.22 4.31 7.60
N PRO A 69 28.54 4.97 8.73
CA PRO A 69 29.91 4.96 9.29
C PRO A 69 30.44 3.53 9.44
N GLY A 70 31.75 3.32 9.44
CA GLY A 70 32.32 1.97 9.63
C GLY A 70 32.22 1.04 8.41
N ASN A 71 32.10 1.60 7.19
CA ASN A 71 31.96 0.84 5.94
C ASN A 71 30.75 -0.10 5.91
N HIS A 72 29.66 0.23 6.61
CA HIS A 72 28.42 -0.52 6.50
C HIS A 72 27.59 -0.01 5.30
N TYR A 73 27.27 -0.94 4.40
CA TYR A 73 26.52 -0.68 3.18
C TYR A 73 25.18 -1.40 3.24
N VAL A 74 24.09 -0.66 3.43
CA VAL A 74 22.76 -1.26 3.63
C VAL A 74 21.88 -1.04 2.42
N ARG A 75 21.47 -2.13 1.78
CA ARG A 75 20.55 -2.06 0.64
C ARG A 75 19.14 -1.66 1.08
N LYS A 76 18.62 -0.54 0.61
CA LYS A 76 17.26 -0.05 0.84
C LYS A 76 16.37 -0.30 -0.38
N GLN A 77 15.23 -0.97 -0.17
CA GLN A 77 14.24 -1.31 -1.20
C GLN A 77 12.86 -1.66 -0.61
N CYS A 78 11.86 -1.93 -1.44
CA CYS A 78 10.55 -2.39 -0.96
C CYS A 78 10.68 -3.66 -0.13
N ARG A 79 9.94 -3.74 0.99
CA ARG A 79 9.96 -4.88 1.90
C ARG A 79 9.01 -6.01 1.51
N HIS A 80 8.14 -5.77 0.54
CA HIS A 80 7.13 -6.73 0.12
C HIS A 80 6.40 -7.35 1.33
N CYS A 81 5.91 -6.48 2.22
CA CYS A 81 5.29 -6.85 3.50
C CYS A 81 4.29 -8.00 3.33
N VAL A 82 4.17 -8.86 4.33
CA VAL A 82 3.17 -9.94 4.36
C VAL A 82 1.77 -9.33 4.28
N GLU A 83 1.57 -8.24 5.03
CA GLU A 83 0.34 -7.44 5.03
C GLU A 83 0.63 -5.99 4.62
N PRO A 84 0.66 -5.70 3.31
CA PRO A 84 1.14 -4.42 2.81
C PRO A 84 0.13 -3.28 3.03
N ALA A 85 0.46 -2.37 3.95
CA ALA A 85 -0.28 -1.11 4.16
C ALA A 85 -0.48 -0.29 2.87
N CYS A 86 0.52 -0.27 1.99
CA CYS A 86 0.42 0.43 0.71
C CYS A 86 -0.67 -0.14 -0.23
N VAL A 87 -0.95 -1.45 -0.17
CA VAL A 87 -2.06 -2.07 -0.92
C VAL A 87 -3.38 -1.68 -0.29
N SER A 88 -3.49 -1.79 1.05
CA SER A 88 -4.70 -1.40 1.78
C SER A 88 -5.08 0.06 1.59
N ALA A 89 -4.10 0.96 1.43
CA ALA A 89 -4.33 2.40 1.23
C ALA A 89 -4.64 2.77 -0.24
N CYS A 90 -4.54 1.82 -1.18
CA CYS A 90 -4.72 2.11 -2.61
C CYS A 90 -6.20 2.05 -3.00
N ILE A 91 -6.86 3.22 -3.08
CA ILE A 91 -8.29 3.35 -3.39
C ILE A 91 -8.71 2.90 -4.80
N VAL A 92 -7.75 2.71 -5.72
CA VAL A 92 -7.98 2.30 -7.11
C VAL A 92 -7.45 0.89 -7.43
N GLY A 93 -6.91 0.18 -6.43
CA GLY A 93 -6.37 -1.17 -6.63
C GLY A 93 -5.19 -1.24 -7.61
N ALA A 94 -4.39 -0.16 -7.70
CA ALA A 94 -3.18 -0.11 -8.53
C ALA A 94 -2.00 -0.88 -7.94
N LEU A 95 -2.04 -1.20 -6.64
CA LEU A 95 -1.08 -2.07 -5.97
C LEU A 95 -1.77 -3.38 -5.60
N ARG A 96 -1.11 -4.52 -5.82
CA ARG A 96 -1.66 -5.85 -5.51
C ARG A 96 -0.62 -6.70 -4.80
N LYS A 97 -1.08 -7.56 -3.89
CA LYS A 97 -0.26 -8.62 -3.28
C LYS A 97 -0.48 -9.88 -4.10
N GLU A 98 0.58 -10.34 -4.76
CA GLU A 98 0.56 -11.55 -5.58
C GLU A 98 0.70 -12.80 -4.70
N PRO A 99 0.23 -13.98 -5.15
CA PRO A 99 0.40 -15.24 -4.43
C PRO A 99 1.87 -15.60 -4.17
N THR A 100 2.77 -15.13 -5.04
CA THR A 100 4.22 -15.25 -4.90
C THR A 100 4.80 -14.45 -3.74
N GLY A 101 4.03 -13.56 -3.11
CA GLY A 101 4.51 -12.63 -2.09
C GLY A 101 4.94 -11.27 -2.63
N ALA A 102 5.12 -11.15 -3.94
CA ALA A 102 5.42 -9.86 -4.56
C ALA A 102 4.28 -8.85 -4.30
N VAL A 103 4.64 -7.59 -4.14
CA VAL A 103 3.67 -6.49 -4.11
C VAL A 103 3.88 -5.79 -5.44
N SER A 104 3.05 -6.11 -6.42
CA SER A 104 3.19 -5.65 -7.79
C SER A 104 2.46 -4.31 -7.99
N ASP A 105 2.96 -3.53 -8.94
CA ASP A 105 2.34 -2.33 -9.47
C ASP A 105 1.54 -2.65 -10.74
N CYS A 106 0.40 -1.99 -10.90
CA CYS A 106 -0.40 -1.94 -12.11
C CYS A 106 -0.55 -0.47 -12.52
N PHE A 107 0.39 0.02 -13.33
CA PHE A 107 0.49 1.43 -13.69
C PHE A 107 -0.79 2.05 -14.29
N PRO A 108 -1.53 1.38 -15.21
CA PRO A 108 -2.70 2.01 -15.83
C PRO A 108 -3.82 2.40 -14.86
N LYS A 109 -3.89 1.75 -13.69
CA LYS A 109 -4.90 2.06 -12.67
C LYS A 109 -4.50 3.18 -11.73
N CYS A 110 -3.22 3.57 -11.73
CA CYS A 110 -2.69 4.50 -10.74
C CYS A 110 -3.09 5.94 -11.10
N ILE A 111 -3.80 6.61 -10.19
CA ILE A 111 -4.24 8.01 -10.35
C ILE A 111 -3.31 9.01 -9.65
N GLY A 112 -2.15 8.56 -9.16
CA GLY A 112 -1.18 9.45 -8.53
C GLY A 112 -1.63 10.09 -7.20
N CYS A 113 -2.59 9.53 -6.46
CA CYS A 113 -3.09 10.12 -5.19
C CYS A 113 -2.09 10.12 -4.02
N ARG A 114 -0.95 9.43 -4.15
CA ARG A 114 0.17 9.39 -3.19
C ARG A 114 -0.11 8.77 -1.82
N TYR A 115 -1.31 8.27 -1.52
CA TYR A 115 -1.61 7.64 -0.22
C TYR A 115 -0.68 6.46 0.13
N CYS A 116 -0.24 5.70 -0.88
CA CYS A 116 0.73 4.63 -0.67
C CYS A 116 2.10 5.12 -0.14
N MET A 117 2.48 6.39 -0.40
CA MET A 117 3.70 6.99 0.14
C MET A 117 3.60 7.17 1.64
N THR A 118 2.48 7.76 2.10
CA THR A 118 2.21 8.00 3.52
C THR A 118 1.97 6.71 4.28
N ALA A 119 1.28 5.75 3.66
CA ALA A 119 0.96 4.47 4.30
C ALA A 119 2.18 3.54 4.46
N CYS A 120 3.26 3.74 3.71
CA CYS A 120 4.41 2.85 3.77
C CYS A 120 5.31 3.22 4.97
N PRO A 121 5.50 2.34 5.98
CA PRO A 121 6.34 2.64 7.15
C PRO A 121 7.84 2.73 6.80
N PHE A 122 8.22 2.25 5.62
CA PHE A 122 9.58 2.30 5.11
C PHE A 122 9.81 3.47 4.14
N GLY A 123 8.79 4.29 3.88
CA GLY A 123 8.87 5.43 2.96
C GLY A 123 9.38 5.04 1.57
N ILE A 124 8.92 3.91 1.01
CA ILE A 124 9.48 3.32 -0.23
C ILE A 124 8.89 3.91 -1.51
N PRO A 125 7.56 4.04 -1.69
CA PRO A 125 7.01 4.47 -2.97
C PRO A 125 7.52 5.84 -3.40
N ARG A 126 7.78 6.00 -4.70
CA ARG A 126 8.27 7.24 -5.31
C ARG A 126 7.28 7.71 -6.38
N TYR A 127 6.95 9.00 -6.34
CA TYR A 127 5.98 9.64 -7.22
C TYR A 127 6.69 10.35 -8.38
N ASP A 128 6.12 10.24 -9.58
CA ASP A 128 6.64 10.87 -10.79
C ASP A 128 6.29 12.36 -10.84
N TRP A 129 7.16 13.23 -10.34
CA TRP A 129 6.91 14.68 -10.32
C TRP A 129 7.07 15.35 -11.69
N SER A 130 7.67 14.65 -12.66
CA SER A 130 8.00 15.18 -13.98
C SER A 130 6.94 14.87 -15.04
N ALA A 131 6.05 13.92 -14.79
CA ALA A 131 5.07 13.47 -15.76
C ALA A 131 3.70 14.17 -15.58
N PRO A 132 3.02 14.56 -16.67
CA PRO A 132 1.66 15.11 -16.61
C PRO A 132 0.64 14.08 -16.11
N ASN A 133 0.87 12.80 -16.40
CA ASN A 133 0.13 11.66 -15.84
C ASN A 133 1.06 10.86 -14.90
N PRO A 134 1.13 11.24 -13.63
CA PRO A 134 2.18 10.80 -12.74
C PRO A 134 1.82 9.49 -12.03
N PHE A 135 2.72 8.53 -12.13
CA PHE A 135 2.54 7.22 -11.50
C PHE A 135 3.47 7.02 -10.31
N MET A 136 3.03 6.12 -9.42
CA MET A 136 3.82 5.64 -8.29
C MET A 136 4.69 4.47 -8.71
N ARG A 137 5.96 4.48 -8.32
CA ARG A 137 6.94 3.44 -8.63
C ARG A 137 7.65 2.95 -7.38
N LYS A 138 8.02 1.67 -7.38
CA LYS A 138 8.79 0.99 -6.33
C LYS A 138 9.32 -0.35 -6.86
N CYS A 139 10.15 -1.01 -6.07
CA CYS A 139 10.52 -2.41 -6.33
C CYS A 139 9.25 -3.30 -6.40
N ASN A 140 9.24 -4.19 -7.40
CA ASN A 140 8.19 -5.13 -7.74
C ASN A 140 8.63 -6.59 -7.51
N LEU A 141 9.70 -6.81 -6.75
CA LEU A 141 10.37 -8.10 -6.53
C LEU A 141 10.76 -8.83 -7.83
N CYS A 142 10.90 -8.08 -8.94
CA CYS A 142 11.04 -8.65 -10.28
C CYS A 142 9.96 -9.69 -10.61
N TYR A 143 8.72 -9.47 -10.16
CA TYR A 143 7.61 -10.42 -10.31
C TYR A 143 7.48 -10.98 -11.73
N GLN A 144 7.46 -10.12 -12.75
CA GLN A 144 7.39 -10.56 -14.15
C GLN A 144 8.60 -11.42 -14.55
N ARG A 145 9.82 -11.03 -14.15
CA ARG A 145 11.05 -11.81 -14.40
C ARG A 145 10.92 -13.25 -13.90
N ILE A 146 10.38 -13.42 -12.69
CA ILE A 146 10.19 -14.74 -12.07
C ILE A 146 9.06 -15.50 -12.76
N ALA A 147 7.97 -14.81 -13.11
CA ALA A 147 6.87 -15.40 -13.88
C ALA A 147 7.33 -15.88 -15.28
N ASP A 148 8.30 -15.20 -15.89
CA ASP A 148 8.91 -15.55 -17.17
C ASP A 148 9.98 -16.68 -17.05
N GLY A 149 10.04 -17.38 -15.91
CA GLY A 149 10.87 -18.57 -15.71
C GLY A 149 12.31 -18.30 -15.24
N GLN A 150 12.67 -17.06 -14.91
CA GLN A 150 13.98 -16.80 -14.31
C GLN A 150 14.00 -17.23 -12.84
N SER A 151 15.12 -17.81 -12.40
CA SER A 151 15.25 -18.36 -11.04
C SER A 151 15.32 -17.30 -9.94
N GLN A 152 15.71 -16.05 -10.25
CA GLN A 152 15.88 -15.01 -9.25
C GLN A 152 15.79 -13.56 -9.80
N PRO A 153 15.51 -12.57 -8.93
CA PRO A 153 15.52 -11.16 -9.29
C PRO A 153 16.85 -10.69 -9.87
N ALA A 154 16.81 -9.74 -10.81
CA ALA A 154 18.02 -9.21 -11.47
C ALA A 154 19.06 -8.69 -10.48
N CYS A 155 18.59 -8.12 -9.38
CA CYS A 155 19.41 -7.51 -8.35
C CYS A 155 20.09 -8.51 -7.40
N THR A 156 19.51 -9.69 -7.15
CA THR A 156 20.17 -10.74 -6.37
C THR A 156 21.15 -11.52 -7.25
N GLN A 157 20.78 -11.74 -8.51
CA GLN A 157 21.67 -12.36 -9.50
C GLN A 157 22.95 -11.56 -9.74
N ALA A 158 22.87 -10.23 -9.68
CA ALA A 158 24.01 -9.35 -9.91
C ALA A 158 24.87 -9.11 -8.66
N CYS A 159 24.62 -9.78 -7.53
CA CYS A 159 25.41 -9.56 -6.31
C CYS A 159 26.67 -10.44 -6.33
N PRO A 160 27.89 -9.87 -6.47
CA PRO A 160 29.11 -10.68 -6.55
C PRO A 160 29.46 -11.36 -5.21
N GLU A 161 29.15 -10.69 -4.09
CA GLU A 161 29.48 -11.16 -2.73
C GLU A 161 28.48 -12.19 -2.17
N GLY A 162 27.39 -12.47 -2.89
CA GLY A 162 26.28 -13.25 -2.34
C GLY A 162 25.64 -12.60 -1.09
N ALA A 163 25.82 -11.29 -0.91
CA ALA A 163 25.24 -10.53 0.19
C ALA A 163 23.71 -10.53 0.15
N THR A 164 23.10 -10.65 -1.04
CA THR A 164 21.66 -10.80 -1.19
C THR A 164 21.31 -12.11 -1.88
N ILE A 165 20.49 -12.93 -1.24
CA ILE A 165 20.00 -14.22 -1.77
C ILE A 165 18.48 -14.19 -1.93
N PHE A 166 17.96 -14.99 -2.84
CA PHE A 166 16.52 -15.11 -3.14
C PHE A 166 16.03 -16.53 -2.86
N GLY A 167 14.80 -16.67 -2.38
CA GLY A 167 14.21 -17.96 -2.05
C GLY A 167 12.86 -17.83 -1.37
N LYS A 168 12.33 -18.93 -0.84
CA LYS A 168 11.11 -18.89 -0.01
C LYS A 168 11.42 -18.24 1.34
N ARG A 169 10.50 -17.43 1.86
CA ARG A 169 10.67 -16.69 3.11
C ARG A 169 11.00 -17.61 4.29
N GLY A 170 10.38 -18.79 4.38
CA GLY A 170 10.67 -19.76 5.44
C GLY A 170 12.12 -20.23 5.43
N ASP A 171 12.63 -20.62 4.25
CA ASP A 171 14.02 -21.05 4.06
C ASP A 171 15.00 -19.91 4.38
N LEU A 172 14.67 -18.69 3.94
CA LEU A 172 15.48 -17.50 4.20
C LEU A 172 15.54 -17.16 5.70
N LEU A 173 14.44 -17.32 6.45
CA LEU A 173 14.45 -17.16 7.91
C LEU A 173 15.32 -18.21 8.60
N LYS A 174 15.27 -19.46 8.13
CA LYS A 174 16.14 -20.53 8.64
C LYS A 174 17.61 -20.18 8.43
N ILE A 175 17.99 -19.79 7.20
CA ILE A 175 19.35 -19.35 6.86
C ILE A 175 19.77 -18.14 7.71
N ALA A 176 18.87 -17.17 7.93
CA ALA A 176 19.16 -16.00 8.75
C ALA A 176 19.48 -16.40 10.20
N ARG A 177 18.63 -17.25 10.81
CA ARG A 177 18.85 -17.74 12.18
C ARG A 177 20.11 -18.58 12.32
N GLU A 178 20.42 -19.41 11.32
CA GLU A 178 21.67 -20.18 11.27
C GLU A 178 22.90 -19.25 11.26
N ARG A 179 22.88 -18.16 10.49
CA ARG A 179 23.97 -17.17 10.49
C ARG A 179 24.13 -16.47 11.84
N LEU A 180 23.01 -16.08 12.46
CA LEU A 180 23.02 -15.47 13.80
C LEU A 180 23.56 -16.44 14.86
N ALA A 181 23.21 -17.73 14.77
CA ALA A 181 23.69 -18.75 15.70
C ALA A 181 25.17 -19.12 15.49
N ALA A 182 25.65 -19.09 14.23
CA ALA A 182 27.03 -19.41 13.89
C ALA A 182 28.03 -18.34 14.36
N GLU A 183 27.66 -17.05 14.31
CA GLU A 183 28.52 -15.93 14.70
C GLU A 183 27.78 -14.94 15.64
N PRO A 184 27.42 -15.34 16.88
CA PRO A 184 26.56 -14.55 17.75
C PRO A 184 27.16 -13.19 18.16
N GLY A 185 28.49 -13.05 18.17
CA GLY A 185 29.18 -11.80 18.50
C GLY A 185 29.30 -10.80 17.32
N LYS A 186 28.98 -11.24 16.10
CA LYS A 186 29.10 -10.42 14.88
C LYS A 186 27.79 -9.70 14.53
N TYR A 187 26.66 -10.35 14.76
CA TYR A 187 25.36 -9.85 14.37
C TYR A 187 24.60 -9.24 15.55
N VAL A 188 23.76 -8.26 15.26
CA VAL A 188 22.64 -7.94 16.14
C VAL A 188 21.75 -9.19 16.21
N PRO A 189 21.37 -9.69 17.41
CA PRO A 189 20.65 -10.95 17.58
C PRO A 189 19.16 -10.83 17.23
N LYS A 190 18.88 -10.30 16.03
CA LYS A 190 17.54 -10.06 15.50
C LYS A 190 17.55 -10.14 13.98
N VAL A 191 16.60 -10.89 13.40
CA VAL A 191 16.36 -10.87 11.96
C VAL A 191 15.38 -9.74 11.65
N TYR A 192 15.87 -8.68 10.99
CA TYR A 192 15.02 -7.54 10.67
C TYR A 192 14.12 -7.86 9.47
N GLY A 193 12.83 -7.57 9.62
CA GLY A 193 11.76 -7.93 8.70
C GLY A 193 11.03 -9.22 9.06
N GLU A 194 11.42 -9.91 10.13
CA GLU A 194 10.74 -11.13 10.59
C GLU A 194 9.36 -10.83 11.16
N SER A 195 9.28 -9.87 12.09
CA SER A 195 8.07 -9.50 12.82
C SER A 195 7.60 -8.07 12.51
N GLU A 196 8.52 -7.19 12.08
CA GLU A 196 8.22 -5.78 11.85
C GLU A 196 7.03 -5.60 10.91
N VAL A 197 6.03 -4.83 11.38
CA VAL A 197 4.77 -4.50 10.70
C VAL A 197 3.98 -5.73 10.24
N GLY A 198 3.98 -6.79 11.05
CA GLY A 198 3.35 -8.08 10.72
C GLY A 198 4.21 -8.98 9.85
N GLY A 199 5.50 -8.68 9.75
CA GLY A 199 6.48 -9.41 8.95
C GLY A 199 6.57 -8.97 7.49
N THR A 200 7.74 -9.24 6.91
CA THR A 200 8.09 -8.86 5.54
C THR A 200 8.71 -10.00 4.76
N CYS A 201 8.80 -9.85 3.44
CA CYS A 201 9.47 -10.83 2.56
C CYS A 201 10.91 -10.41 2.23
N VAL A 202 11.35 -9.20 2.62
CA VAL A 202 12.74 -8.77 2.45
C VAL A 202 13.37 -8.61 3.82
N LEU A 203 14.19 -9.61 4.16
CA LEU A 203 14.79 -9.83 5.46
C LEU A 203 16.24 -9.32 5.48
N TYR A 204 16.72 -9.00 6.67
CA TYR A 204 18.08 -8.54 6.89
C TYR A 204 18.72 -9.23 8.09
N VAL A 205 20.01 -9.54 7.95
CA VAL A 205 20.93 -9.77 9.07
C VAL A 205 22.02 -8.72 8.99
N SER A 206 22.43 -8.19 10.15
CA SER A 206 23.28 -7.00 10.22
C SER A 206 24.05 -6.97 11.54
N ASP A 207 25.22 -6.34 11.50
CA ASP A 207 26.07 -5.98 12.64
C ASP A 207 25.70 -4.61 13.24
N ILE A 208 24.91 -3.80 12.52
CA ILE A 208 24.38 -2.52 12.99
C ILE A 208 22.85 -2.51 13.11
N PRO A 209 22.25 -1.68 14.00
CA PRO A 209 20.81 -1.48 14.06
C PRO A 209 20.27 -0.87 12.77
N LEU A 210 19.12 -1.35 12.31
CA LEU A 210 18.55 -1.04 10.99
C LEU A 210 17.32 -0.11 11.04
N ASP A 211 17.01 0.51 12.18
CA ASP A 211 15.83 1.35 12.38
C ASP A 211 15.75 2.53 11.40
N PHE A 212 16.91 3.03 10.94
CA PHE A 212 17.02 4.08 9.93
C PHE A 212 16.43 3.72 8.55
N LEU A 213 16.13 2.43 8.30
CA LEU A 213 15.45 1.99 7.09
C LEU A 213 13.97 2.35 7.10
N ALA A 214 13.37 2.52 8.28
CA ALA A 214 12.07 3.13 8.42
C ALA A 214 12.18 4.65 8.54
N TRP A 215 11.21 5.36 7.97
CA TRP A 215 11.09 6.81 8.17
C TRP A 215 10.28 7.17 9.43
N ASN A 216 9.62 6.18 10.03
CA ASN A 216 8.83 6.27 11.26
C ASN A 216 9.15 5.00 12.06
N ALA A 217 10.19 5.09 12.89
CA ALA A 217 10.64 3.97 13.72
C ALA A 217 9.56 3.56 14.75
N GLN A 218 8.73 4.52 15.18
CA GLN A 218 7.62 4.29 16.11
C GLN A 218 6.48 3.46 15.50
N ALA A 219 6.41 3.35 14.17
CA ALA A 219 5.45 2.50 13.46
C ALA A 219 5.97 1.06 13.22
N MET A 220 7.10 0.68 13.83
CA MET A 220 7.73 -0.63 13.66
C MET A 220 7.44 -1.59 14.83
N ASP A 221 6.17 -1.68 15.23
CA ASP A 221 5.72 -2.78 16.08
C ASP A 221 5.48 -4.06 15.27
N ASP A 222 5.18 -5.17 15.96
CA ASP A 222 4.96 -6.47 15.33
C ASP A 222 3.57 -6.61 14.71
N THR A 223 2.69 -5.62 14.87
CA THR A 223 1.32 -5.69 14.36
C THR A 223 1.24 -5.24 12.90
N PRO A 224 0.50 -5.96 12.04
CA PRO A 224 0.16 -5.46 10.71
C PRO A 224 -0.53 -4.10 10.76
N LEU A 225 0.02 -3.10 10.05
CA LEU A 225 -0.61 -1.78 9.97
C LEU A 225 -2.07 -1.80 9.47
N PRO A 226 -2.47 -2.64 8.48
CA PRO A 226 -3.87 -2.73 8.08
C PRO A 226 -4.81 -3.20 9.20
N GLU A 227 -4.33 -3.99 10.15
CA GLU A 227 -5.15 -4.53 11.24
C GLU A 227 -5.62 -3.41 12.19
N ARG A 228 -4.78 -2.39 12.39
CA ARG A 228 -5.10 -1.23 13.23
C ARG A 228 -6.32 -0.45 12.74
N THR A 229 -6.52 -0.36 11.43
CA THR A 229 -7.66 0.35 10.83
C THR A 229 -8.84 -0.56 10.55
N TRP A 230 -8.60 -1.87 10.38
CA TRP A 230 -9.63 -2.86 10.07
C TRP A 230 -10.77 -2.89 11.09
N ALA A 231 -10.45 -2.79 12.38
CA ALA A 231 -11.45 -2.80 13.45
C ALA A 231 -12.50 -1.69 13.32
N ALA A 232 -12.11 -0.53 12.80
CA ALA A 232 -13.00 0.59 12.51
C ALA A 232 -13.66 0.44 11.13
N MET A 233 -12.87 0.14 10.09
CA MET A 233 -13.34 0.08 8.70
C MET A 233 -14.39 -1.02 8.48
N LYS A 234 -14.31 -2.15 9.18
CA LYS A 234 -15.30 -3.23 9.08
C LYS A 234 -16.71 -2.82 9.55
N LYS A 235 -16.83 -1.77 10.35
CA LYS A 235 -18.12 -1.25 10.85
C LYS A 235 -18.81 -0.32 9.86
N VAL A 236 -18.08 0.23 8.89
CA VAL A 236 -18.59 1.23 7.94
C VAL A 236 -19.82 0.72 7.19
N PRO A 237 -19.86 -0.49 6.61
CA PRO A 237 -21.05 -0.96 5.90
C PRO A 237 -22.29 -1.02 6.78
N THR A 238 -22.16 -1.50 8.02
CA THR A 238 -23.27 -1.57 8.99
C THR A 238 -23.76 -0.17 9.38
N ILE A 239 -22.85 0.77 9.64
CA ILE A 239 -23.19 2.16 9.95
C ILE A 239 -23.90 2.82 8.77
N SER A 240 -23.40 2.63 7.55
CA SER A 240 -24.01 3.18 6.33
C SER A 240 -25.41 2.64 6.09
N LEU A 241 -25.65 1.34 6.30
CA LEU A 241 -26.99 0.75 6.21
C LEU A 241 -27.93 1.28 7.29
N GLY A 242 -27.44 1.43 8.53
CA GLY A 242 -28.22 2.03 9.61
C GLY A 242 -28.65 3.46 9.30
N MET A 243 -27.72 4.28 8.80
CA MET A 243 -28.01 5.66 8.39
C MET A 243 -28.99 5.70 7.22
N ALA A 244 -28.81 4.86 6.20
CA ALA A 244 -29.72 4.78 5.06
C ALA A 244 -31.15 4.38 5.49
N GLY A 245 -31.28 3.41 6.40
CA GLY A 245 -32.56 3.00 6.97
C GLY A 245 -33.23 4.12 7.76
N LEU A 246 -32.46 4.86 8.57
CA LEU A 246 -32.96 6.03 9.30
C LEU A 246 -33.46 7.12 8.34
N MET A 247 -32.68 7.44 7.30
CA MET A 247 -33.05 8.44 6.28
C MET A 247 -34.28 8.01 5.47
N ALA A 248 -34.40 6.74 5.12
CA ALA A 248 -35.58 6.21 4.43
C ALA A 248 -36.82 6.24 5.34
N GLY A 249 -36.65 5.90 6.62
CA GLY A 249 -37.71 5.95 7.62
C GLY A 249 -38.22 7.38 7.84
N THR A 250 -37.32 8.36 8.03
CA THR A 250 -37.71 9.76 8.20
C THR A 250 -38.40 10.30 6.94
N TRP A 251 -37.85 10.02 5.75
CA TRP A 251 -38.48 10.39 4.48
C TRP A 251 -39.89 9.81 4.33
N TRP A 252 -40.09 8.53 4.66
CA TRP A 252 -41.40 7.87 4.60
C TRP A 252 -42.40 8.49 5.59
N VAL A 253 -41.99 8.78 6.83
CA VAL A 253 -42.85 9.42 7.84
C VAL A 253 -43.25 10.81 7.40
N ILE A 254 -42.29 11.64 6.96
CA ILE A 254 -42.56 13.02 6.52
C ILE A 254 -43.47 13.01 5.29
N GLY A 255 -43.17 12.18 4.28
CA GLY A 255 -43.99 12.06 3.07
C GLY A 255 -45.41 11.58 3.36
N ARG A 256 -45.58 10.64 4.31
CA ARG A 256 -46.91 10.20 4.75
C ARG A 256 -47.66 11.31 5.46
N ARG A 257 -47.01 12.08 6.34
CA ARG A 257 -47.63 13.23 7.03
C ARG A 257 -48.09 14.31 6.05
N MET A 258 -47.25 14.65 5.06
CA MET A 258 -47.61 15.63 4.02
C MET A 258 -48.85 15.19 3.22
N LYS A 259 -48.91 13.92 2.79
CA LYS A 259 -50.09 13.38 2.07
C LYS A 259 -51.38 13.46 2.88
N LEU A 260 -51.31 13.18 4.19
CA LEU A 260 -52.47 13.28 5.09
C LEU A 260 -52.93 14.73 5.28
N GLN A 261 -51.99 15.67 5.44
CA GLN A 261 -52.29 17.11 5.56
C GLN A 261 -52.96 17.66 4.29
N THR A 262 -52.43 17.33 3.10
CA THR A 262 -53.06 17.71 1.82
C THR A 262 -54.45 17.08 1.65
N GLY A 263 -54.62 15.82 2.07
CA GLY A 263 -55.93 15.16 2.07
C GLY A 263 -56.95 15.83 2.99
N GLN A 264 -56.54 16.28 4.17
CA GLN A 264 -57.38 17.03 5.11
C GLN A 264 -57.74 18.43 4.58
N GLN A 265 -56.77 19.19 4.06
CA GLN A 265 -57.03 20.49 3.42
C GLN A 265 -58.03 20.36 2.26
N ASN A 266 -57.85 19.39 1.37
CA ASN A 266 -58.78 19.13 0.27
C ASN A 266 -60.17 18.65 0.75
N ALA A 267 -60.28 18.11 1.96
CA ALA A 267 -61.57 17.73 2.55
C ALA A 267 -62.26 18.93 3.20
N ASP A 268 -61.52 19.77 3.92
CA ASP A 268 -62.02 21.04 4.48
C ASP A 268 -62.48 22.00 3.39
N GLU A 269 -61.74 22.13 2.29
CA GLU A 269 -62.13 22.96 1.14
C GLU A 269 -63.40 22.45 0.44
N ARG A 270 -63.64 21.13 0.40
CA ARG A 270 -64.89 20.56 -0.14
C ARG A 270 -66.06 20.69 0.82
N GLY A 271 -65.80 20.65 2.14
CA GLY A 271 -66.80 20.91 3.17
C GLY A 271 -67.25 22.37 3.24
N HIS A 272 -66.37 23.30 2.85
CA HIS A 272 -66.66 24.74 2.78
C HIS A 272 -67.14 25.16 1.39
N THR A 273 -68.14 24.46 0.84
CA THR A 273 -68.91 25.00 -0.28
C THR A 273 -69.88 26.03 0.31
N PRO A 274 -69.75 27.34 0.03
CA PRO A 274 -70.70 28.31 0.56
C PRO A 274 -72.06 28.02 -0.06
N THR A 275 -73.00 27.52 0.75
CA THR A 275 -74.42 27.48 0.39
C THR A 275 -74.92 28.91 0.33
N GLY A 276 -74.70 29.57 -0.80
CA GLY A 276 -75.40 30.78 -1.18
C GLY A 276 -76.87 30.42 -1.34
N THR A 277 -77.66 30.76 -0.33
CA THR A 277 -79.12 30.79 -0.42
C THR A 277 -79.48 31.87 -1.43
N ASP A 278 -79.96 31.39 -2.57
CA ASP A 278 -80.71 32.14 -3.56
C ASP A 278 -82.03 32.57 -2.92
N ASP A 279 -82.13 33.85 -2.53
CA ASP A 279 -83.39 34.42 -2.09
C ASP A 279 -83.41 35.91 -2.45
N ARG A 280 -83.85 36.20 -3.68
CA ARG A 280 -84.44 37.49 -4.04
C ARG A 280 -85.49 37.31 -5.14
N GLY A 281 -86.68 36.96 -4.66
CA GLY A 281 -87.99 37.49 -5.03
C GLY A 281 -88.14 38.16 -6.39
N ALA A 282 -89.03 37.56 -7.18
CA ALA A 282 -89.84 38.24 -8.19
C ALA A 282 -90.50 39.51 -7.60
N GLN A 283 -90.38 40.62 -8.31
CA GLN A 283 -91.36 41.70 -8.27
C GLN A 283 -91.51 42.27 -9.68
N THR A 284 -92.72 42.11 -10.17
CA THR A 284 -93.36 42.77 -11.31
C THR A 284 -93.49 44.27 -11.03
N ASP A 285 -93.03 45.10 -11.96
CA ASP A 285 -93.75 46.22 -12.61
C ASP A 285 -92.75 47.15 -13.34
#